data_AF-A0A1I7HXL9-F1
#
_entry.id   AF-A0A1I7HXL9-F1
#
_cell.length_a   1.000
_cell.length_b   1.000
_cell.length_c   1.000
_cell.angle_alpha   90.00
_cell.angle_beta   90.00
_cell.angle_gamma   90.00
#
_symmetry.space_group_name_H-M   'P 1'
#
loop_
_entity.id
_entity.type
_entity.pdbx_description
1 polymer ?
#
loop_
_entity_poly.entity_id
_entity_poly.type
_entity_poly.pdbx_seq_one_letter_code
_entity_poly.pdbx_strand_id
1 'polypeptide(L)'
;MNFGQAISVCLGKYADFSGRAARPEFWWFFLFQILVSIVASFLGDMVSSLVSLALLLPALAVGARRLHDIGKSGWWQLIVITVIGLLVLIYWWAQPSAEGSNQHDKAPAA
;
A
#
# COMPACT_ATOMS: atom_id res chain seq x y z
N MET A 1 -12.74 -7.58 4.06
CA MET A 1 -12.36 -7.18 2.70
C MET A 1 -11.91 -8.42 1.92
N ASN A 2 -12.40 -8.60 0.70
CA ASN A 2 -11.95 -9.66 -0.21
C ASN A 2 -10.94 -9.13 -1.26
N PHE A 3 -10.39 -10.03 -2.07
CA PHE A 3 -9.36 -9.72 -3.06
C PHE A 3 -9.79 -8.66 -4.08
N GLY A 4 -10.94 -8.85 -4.75
CA GLY A 4 -11.44 -7.92 -5.77
C GLY A 4 -11.77 -6.53 -5.21
N GLN A 5 -12.35 -6.47 -4.01
CA GLN A 5 -12.61 -5.22 -3.31
C GLN A 5 -11.33 -4.44 -3.03
N ALA A 6 -10.26 -5.11 -2.59
CA ALA A 6 -8.99 -4.46 -2.32
C ALA A 6 -8.40 -3.82 -3.59
N ILE A 7 -8.46 -4.53 -4.73
CA ILE A 7 -8.00 -4.00 -6.02
C ILE A 7 -8.81 -2.76 -6.41
N SER A 8 -10.14 -2.85 -6.36
CA SER A 8 -11.02 -1.73 -6.71
C SER A 8 -10.78 -0.50 -5.82
N VAL A 9 -10.58 -0.71 -4.51
CA VAL A 9 -10.31 0.38 -3.56
C VAL A 9 -8.95 1.02 -3.83
N CYS A 10 -7.89 0.22 -4.00
CA CYS A 10 -6.54 0.73 -4.22
C CYS A 10 -6.38 1.43 -5.57
N LEU A 11 -6.99 0.90 -6.64
CA LEU A 11 -6.99 1.56 -7.94
C LEU A 11 -7.92 2.78 -7.98
N GLY A 12 -9.03 2.77 -7.24
CA GLY A 12 -9.88 3.96 -7.07
C GLY A 12 -9.20 5.06 -6.26
N LYS A 13 -8.32 4.70 -5.31
CA LYS A 13 -7.48 5.59 -4.50
C LYS A 13 -6.04 5.64 -5.02
N TYR A 14 -5.90 5.75 -6.34
CA TYR A 14 -4.64 5.57 -7.05
C TYR A 14 -3.47 6.40 -6.51
N ALA A 15 -3.70 7.68 -6.23
CA ALA A 15 -2.72 8.60 -5.66
C ALA A 15 -3.26 9.30 -4.40
N ASP A 16 -4.21 8.67 -3.70
CA ASP A 16 -4.73 9.17 -2.43
C ASP A 16 -3.92 8.58 -1.27
N PHE A 17 -3.04 9.40 -0.72
CA PHE A 17 -2.19 9.07 0.43
C PHE A 17 -2.90 9.31 1.78
N SER A 18 -4.12 9.86 1.76
CA SER A 18 -4.84 10.25 2.96
C SER A 18 -5.71 9.12 3.52
N GLY A 19 -5.94 9.15 4.83
CA GLY A 19 -6.73 8.13 5.50
C GLY A 19 -5.94 6.86 5.81
N ARG A 20 -6.69 5.78 6.06
CA ARG A 20 -6.18 4.52 6.59
C ARG A 20 -6.46 3.37 5.62
N ALA A 21 -5.60 2.37 5.65
CA ALA A 21 -5.78 1.11 4.94
C ALA A 21 -5.73 -0.05 5.94
N ALA A 22 -6.80 -0.85 5.95
CA ALA A 22 -6.87 -2.03 6.81
C ALA A 22 -5.85 -3.09 6.38
N ARG A 23 -5.42 -3.96 7.30
CA ARG A 23 -4.51 -5.09 6.99
C ARG A 23 -4.88 -5.88 5.72
N PRO A 24 -6.13 -6.36 5.55
CA PRO A 24 -6.49 -7.12 4.34
C PRO A 24 -6.51 -6.26 3.07
N GLU A 25 -6.70 -4.94 3.16
CA GLU A 25 -6.55 -4.04 2.00
C GLU A 25 -5.15 -4.11 1.43
N PHE A 26 -4.18 -3.91 2.32
CA PHE A 26 -2.78 -3.86 1.98
C PHE A 26 -2.29 -5.22 1.45
N TRP A 27 -2.55 -6.31 2.17
CA TRP A 27 -2.01 -7.63 1.80
C TRP A 27 -2.65 -8.20 0.53
N TRP A 28 -3.95 -7.98 0.29
CA TRP A 28 -4.55 -8.39 -0.98
C TRP A 28 -4.03 -7.59 -2.16
N PHE A 29 -3.85 -6.27 -2.01
CA PHE A 29 -3.28 -5.45 -3.07
C PHE A 29 -1.79 -5.75 -3.29
N PHE A 30 -1.04 -6.08 -2.24
CA PHE A 30 0.34 -6.55 -2.35
C PHE A 30 0.42 -7.87 -3.13
N LEU A 31 -0.45 -8.84 -2.82
CA LEU A 31 -0.55 -10.08 -3.60
C LEU A 31 -0.91 -9.81 -5.06
N PHE A 32 -1.87 -8.92 -5.33
CA PHE A 32 -2.24 -8.51 -6.68
C PHE A 32 -1.04 -7.98 -7.47
N GLN A 33 -0.25 -7.07 -6.87
CA GLN A 33 0.95 -6.54 -7.50
C GLN A 33 1.96 -7.65 -7.85
N ILE A 34 2.22 -8.58 -6.93
CA ILE A 34 3.11 -9.72 -7.19
C ILE A 34 2.61 -10.53 -8.40
N LEU A 35 1.33 -10.87 -8.43
CA LEU A 35 0.75 -11.65 -9.54
C LEU A 35 0.85 -10.90 -10.87
N VAL A 36 0.54 -9.60 -10.88
CA VAL A 36 0.65 -8.77 -12.08
C VAL A 36 2.10 -8.64 -12.55
N SER A 37 3.06 -8.47 -11.64
CA SER A 37 4.49 -8.42 -11.97
C SER A 37 5.00 -9.75 -12.55
N ILE A 38 4.56 -10.89 -11.98
CA ILE A 38 4.90 -12.22 -12.52
C ILE A 38 4.38 -12.35 -13.94
N VAL A 39 3.09 -12.06 -14.18
CA VAL A 39 2.50 -12.14 -15.52
C VAL A 39 3.21 -11.19 -16.49
N ALA A 40 3.47 -9.95 -16.10
CA ALA A 40 4.13 -8.96 -16.94
C ALA A 40 5.57 -9.36 -17.31
N SER A 41 6.27 -10.09 -16.45
CA SER A 41 7.64 -10.58 -16.73
C SER A 41 7.70 -11.54 -17.93
N PHE A 42 6.61 -12.27 -18.22
CA PHE A 42 6.52 -13.16 -19.39
C PHE A 42 6.14 -12.43 -20.68
N LEU A 43 5.69 -11.17 -20.59
CA LEU A 43 5.26 -10.36 -21.73
C LEU A 43 6.39 -9.47 -22.30
N GLY A 44 7.53 -9.41 -21.61
CA GLY A 44 8.73 -8.68 -22.01
C GLY A 44 9.02 -7.43 -21.18
N ASP A 45 10.27 -6.97 -21.25
CA ASP A 45 10.83 -5.95 -20.35
C ASP A 45 10.11 -4.60 -20.42
N MET A 46 9.69 -4.19 -21.63
CA MET A 46 8.98 -2.93 -21.81
C MET A 46 7.60 -2.95 -21.15
N VAL A 47 6.84 -4.03 -21.31
CA VAL A 47 5.52 -4.21 -20.67
C VAL A 47 5.70 -4.27 -19.15
N SER A 48 6.66 -5.06 -18.68
CA SER A 48 7.00 -5.17 -17.25
C SER A 48 7.34 -3.80 -16.64
N SER A 49 8.14 -2.99 -17.34
CA SER A 49 8.52 -1.65 -16.89
C SER A 49 7.33 -0.70 -16.80
N LEU A 50 6.44 -0.70 -17.81
CA LEU A 50 5.23 0.13 -17.82
C LEU A 50 4.26 -0.27 -16.70
N VAL A 51 4.09 -1.58 -16.48
CA VAL A 51 3.25 -2.11 -15.39
C VAL A 51 3.81 -1.69 -14.04
N SER A 52 5.13 -1.83 -13.84
CA SER A 52 5.78 -1.40 -12.59
C SER A 52 5.58 0.10 -12.34
N LEU A 53 5.66 0.93 -13.39
CA LEU A 53 5.46 2.37 -13.27
C LEU A 53 4.00 2.73 -12.96
N ALA A 54 3.05 2.05 -13.60
CA ALA A 54 1.62 2.25 -13.35
C ALA A 54 1.21 1.81 -11.93
N LEU A 55 1.82 0.76 -11.39
CA LEU A 55 1.50 0.28 -10.04
C LEU A 55 2.29 0.97 -8.93
N LEU A 56 3.34 1.75 -9.28
CA LEU A 56 4.19 2.43 -8.31
C LEU A 56 3.40 3.38 -7.39
N LEU A 57 2.58 4.26 -7.97
CA LEU A 57 1.80 5.24 -7.21
C LEU A 57 0.78 4.59 -6.25
N PRO A 58 -0.09 3.65 -6.70
CA PRO A 58 -1.02 3.01 -5.78
C PRO A 58 -0.32 2.16 -4.73
N ALA A 59 0.86 1.58 -5.02
CA ALA A 59 1.68 0.86 -4.06
C ALA A 59 2.18 1.76 -2.92
N LEU A 60 2.71 2.94 -3.28
CA LEU A 60 3.15 3.94 -2.30
C LEU A 60 1.95 4.46 -1.51
N ALA A 61 0.85 4.80 -2.18
CA ALA A 61 -0.35 5.32 -1.55
C ALA A 61 -0.96 4.36 -0.52
N VAL A 62 -1.16 3.08 -0.87
CA VAL A 62 -1.71 2.10 0.08
C VAL A 62 -0.75 1.81 1.22
N GLY A 63 0.56 1.76 0.97
CA GLY A 63 1.54 1.52 2.02
C GLY A 63 1.66 2.73 2.98
N ALA A 64 1.46 3.95 2.50
CA ALA A 64 1.40 5.15 3.34
C ALA A 64 0.14 5.11 4.21
N ARG A 65 -1.03 4.82 3.62
CA ARG A 65 -2.30 4.62 4.35
C ARG A 65 -2.22 3.48 5.37
N ARG A 66 -1.44 2.43 5.09
CA ARG A 66 -1.18 1.33 6.02
C ARG A 66 -0.33 1.78 7.21
N LEU A 67 0.69 2.62 6.99
CA LEU A 67 1.47 3.21 8.08
C LEU A 67 0.64 4.22 8.89
N HIS A 68 -0.20 5.01 8.23
CA HIS A 68 -1.14 5.92 8.90
C HIS A 68 -2.10 5.16 9.82
N ASP A 69 -2.53 3.95 9.42
CA ASP A 69 -3.41 3.11 10.24
C ASP A 69 -2.82 2.69 11.59
N ILE A 70 -1.49 2.70 11.72
CA ILE A 70 -0.77 2.42 12.97
C ILE A 70 -0.16 3.70 13.59
N GLY A 71 -0.63 4.88 13.17
CA GLY A 71 -0.19 6.17 13.71
C GLY A 71 1.21 6.62 13.24
N LYS A 72 1.78 5.99 12.20
CA LYS A 72 3.09 6.35 11.64
C LYS A 72 2.91 7.17 10.37
N SER A 73 3.77 8.18 10.18
CA SER A 73 3.82 8.96 8.94
C SER A 73 4.15 8.06 7.73
N GLY A 74 3.50 8.30 6.58
CA GLY A 74 3.78 7.59 5.33
C GLY A 74 5.23 7.73 4.85
N TRP A 75 5.92 8.81 5.22
CA TRP A 75 7.34 9.04 4.91
C TRP A 75 8.28 7.96 5.45
N TRP A 76 7.85 7.19 6.46
CA TRP A 76 8.61 6.05 6.96
C TRP A 76 8.85 4.98 5.88
N GLN A 77 8.13 4.95 4.77
CA GLN A 77 8.44 4.07 3.63
C GLN A 77 9.85 4.26 3.07
N LEU A 78 10.43 5.47 3.17
CA LEU A 78 11.74 5.76 2.61
C LEU A 78 12.86 4.93 3.25
N ILE A 79 12.66 4.37 4.45
CA ILE A 79 13.66 3.51 5.08
C ILE A 79 13.97 2.26 4.25
N VAL A 80 13.11 1.89 3.29
CA VAL A 80 13.35 0.78 2.36
C VAL A 80 14.71 0.87 1.65
N ILE A 81 15.24 2.08 1.43
CA ILE A 81 16.54 2.30 0.75
C ILE A 81 17.74 1.75 1.55
N THR A 82 17.57 1.52 2.85
CA THR A 82 18.64 1.03 3.75
C THR A 82 18.78 -0.49 3.72
N VAL A 83 17.95 -1.20 2.94
CA VAL A 83 17.79 -2.67 2.91
C VAL A 83 17.21 -3.23 4.23
N ILE A 84 17.81 -2.91 5.39
CA ILE A 84 17.30 -3.30 6.72
C ILE A 84 15.89 -2.76 6.94
N GLY A 85 15.61 -1.56 6.45
CA GLY A 85 14.30 -0.92 6.57
C GLY A 85 13.16 -1.71 5.93
N LEU A 86 13.42 -2.62 4.98
CA LEU A 86 12.39 -3.51 4.43
C LEU A 86 11.81 -4.44 5.51
N LEU A 87 12.65 -5.01 6.37
CA LEU A 87 12.20 -5.87 7.47
C LEU A 87 11.35 -5.08 8.47
N VAL A 88 11.75 -3.84 8.78
CA VAL A 88 11.01 -2.93 9.66
C VAL A 88 9.66 -2.57 9.07
N LEU A 89 9.59 -2.28 7.77
CA LEU A 89 8.34 -1.97 7.08
C LEU A 89 7.39 -3.16 7.02
N ILE A 90 7.90 -4.37 6.73
CA ILE A 90 7.09 -5.59 6.76
C ILE A 90 6.52 -5.80 8.15
N TYR A 91 7.34 -5.65 9.20
CA TYR A 91 6.88 -5.73 10.58
C TYR A 91 5.78 -4.71 10.90
N TRP A 92 5.93 -3.45 10.47
CA TRP A 92 4.93 -2.40 10.66
C TRP A 92 3.65 -2.63 9.86
N TRP A 93 3.74 -3.03 8.58
CA TRP A 93 2.57 -3.35 7.76
C TRP A 93 1.80 -4.55 8.31
N ALA A 94 2.50 -5.48 8.97
CA ALA A 94 1.89 -6.62 9.63
C ALA A 94 1.24 -6.28 10.98
N GLN A 95 1.47 -5.12 11.61
CA GLN A 95 0.85 -4.77 12.91
C GLN A 95 -0.68 -4.66 12.85
N PRO A 96 -1.43 -4.83 13.95
CA PRO A 96 -2.87 -4.57 13.98
C PRO A 96 -3.14 -3.07 13.78
N SER A 97 -4.36 -2.74 13.38
CA SER A 97 -4.81 -1.35 13.30
C SER A 97 -4.74 -0.69 14.67
N ALA A 98 -4.34 0.58 14.74
CA ALA A 98 -4.36 1.32 16.00
C ALA A 98 -5.79 1.39 16.56
N GLU A 99 -5.92 1.15 17.86
CA GLU A 99 -7.19 1.25 18.57
C GLU A 99 -7.61 2.73 18.68
N GLY A 100 -8.88 3.00 18.39
CA GLY A 100 -9.43 4.35 18.47
C GLY A 100 -9.15 5.24 17.24
N SER A 101 -9.47 6.52 17.39
CA SER A 101 -9.20 7.52 16.38
C SER A 101 -7.73 7.92 16.38
N ASN A 102 -7.19 8.21 15.21
CA ASN A 102 -5.84 8.72 15.04
C ASN A 102 -5.83 10.00 14.19
N GLN A 103 -4.70 10.68 14.17
CA GLN A 103 -4.51 11.95 13.45
C GLN A 103 -4.72 11.86 11.93
N HIS A 104 -4.86 10.66 11.37
CA HIS A 104 -5.05 10.41 9.94
C HIS A 104 -6.49 10.06 9.59
N ASP A 105 -7.40 10.03 10.57
CA ASP A 105 -8.83 9.91 10.31
C ASP A 105 -9.35 11.19 9.62
N LYS A 106 -10.33 11.03 8.72
CA LYS A 106 -11.00 12.19 8.14
C LYS A 106 -11.73 12.93 9.26
N ALA A 107 -11.52 14.25 9.34
CA ALA A 107 -12.32 15.09 10.24
C ALA A 107 -13.82 14.84 9.97
N PRO A 108 -14.66 14.78 11.02
CA PRO A 108 -16.10 14.64 10.84
C PRO A 108 -16.59 15.75 9.91
N ALA A 109 -17.39 15.39 8.90
CA ALA A 109 -18.04 16.38 8.05
C ALA A 109 -18.88 17.29 8.96
N ALA A 110 -18.56 18.59 8.96
CA ALA A 110 -19.27 19.62 9.72
C ALA A 110 -20.69 19.82 9.18
#